data_AF-A0A9K3DNH8-F1
#
_entry.id   AF-A0A9K3DNH8-F1
#
_cell.length_a   1.000
_cell.length_b   1.000
_cell.length_c   1.000
_cell.angle_alpha   90.00
_cell.angle_beta   90.00
_cell.angle_gamma   90.00
#
_symmetry.space_group_name_H-M   'P 1'
#
loop_
_entity.id
_entity.type
_entity.pdbx_description
1 polymer ?
#
loop_
_entity_poly.entity_id
_entity_poly.type
_entity_poly.pdbx_seq_one_letter_code
_entity_poly.pdbx_strand_id
1 'polypeptide(L)' 'MVKESHNKAFLQADECSVSDHCGTTALTVLIMGRHIIIANAGDSRAVVCKNGSATKMTQDHKGLTCLQEKERCER' A
#
# COMPACT_ATOMS: atom_id res chain seq x y z
N MET A 1 16.32 -3.76 6.27
CA MET A 1 16.67 -4.49 5.04
C MET A 1 15.45 -4.85 4.20
N VAL A 2 14.62 -5.84 4.56
CA VAL A 2 13.52 -6.28 3.66
C VAL A 2 12.42 -5.22 3.45
N LYS A 3 11.98 -4.53 4.52
CA LYS A 3 10.99 -3.43 4.40
C LYS A 3 11.45 -2.34 3.43
N GLU A 4 12.72 -1.94 3.55
CA GLU A 4 13.31 -0.91 2.70
C GLU A 4 13.43 -1.37 1.24
N SER A 5 13.81 -2.63 1.02
CA SER A 5 13.83 -3.21 -0.33
C SER A 5 12.42 -3.31 -0.92
N HIS A 6 11.41 -3.62 -0.10
CA HIS A 6 10.01 -3.62 -0.52
C HIS A 6 9.53 -2.22 -0.95
N ASN A 7 9.89 -1.19 -0.19
CA ASN A 7 9.58 0.19 -0.56
C ASN A 7 10.32 0.65 -1.82
N LYS A 8 11.61 0.28 -1.98
CA LYS A 8 12.37 0.60 -3.19
C LYS A 8 11.77 -0.05 -4.43
N ALA A 9 11.26 -1.28 -4.31
CA ALA A 9 10.58 -1.95 -5.42
C ALA A 9 9.31 -1.22 -5.87
N PHE A 10 8.56 -0.60 -4.95
CA PHE A 10 7.41 0.26 -5.31
C PHE A 10 7.86 1.48 -6.12
N LEU A 11 8.89 2.18 -5.66
CA LEU A 11 9.41 3.37 -6.35
C LEU A 11 9.95 3.02 -7.74
N GLN A 12 10.67 1.91 -7.86
CA GLN A 12 11.17 1.43 -9.16
C GLN A 12 10.05 1.01 -10.12
N ALA A 13 8.95 0.46 -9.62
CA ALA A 13 7.80 0.11 -10.46
C ALA A 13 7.08 1.36 -11.00
N ASP A 14 7.13 2.48 -10.25
CA ASP A 14 6.54 3.77 -10.64
C ASP A 14 7.35 4.48 -11.74
N GLU A 15 8.66 4.22 -11.83
CA GLU A 15 9.52 4.75 -12.91
C GLU A 15 9.15 4.22 -14.31
N CYS A 16 8.38 3.12 -14.39
CA CYS A 16 7.86 2.59 -15.65
C CYS A 16 6.73 3.49 -16.18
N SER A 17 7.06 4.38 -17.12
CA SER A 17 6.13 5.37 -17.67
C SER A 17 4.95 4.73 -18.42
N VAL A 18 3.75 4.84 -17.83
CA VAL A 18 2.46 4.86 -18.55
C VAL A 18 2.05 6.32 -18.83
N SER A 19 0.92 6.55 -19.49
CA SER A 19 0.41 7.92 -19.70
C SER A 19 0.15 8.64 -18.38
N ASP A 20 0.43 9.95 -18.32
CA ASP A 20 0.20 10.81 -17.13
C ASP A 20 -1.28 10.94 -16.72
N HIS A 21 -2.18 10.39 -17.53
CA HIS A 21 -3.63 10.39 -17.30
C HIS A 21 -4.15 9.05 -16.78
N CYS A 22 -3.25 8.07 -16.60
CA CYS A 22 -3.58 6.76 -16.06
C CYS A 22 -2.86 6.55 -14.73
N GLY A 23 -3.52 5.82 -13.83
CA GLY A 23 -2.94 5.42 -12.56
C GLY A 23 -3.60 4.13 -12.09
N THR A 24 -2.95 3.46 -11.16
CA THR A 24 -3.49 2.26 -10.50
C THR A 24 -3.24 2.35 -9.01
N THR A 25 -4.01 1.59 -8.24
CA THR A 25 -3.61 1.24 -6.89
C THR A 25 -2.58 0.12 -6.92
N ALA A 26 -1.85 -0.06 -5.82
CA ALA A 26 -0.94 -1.18 -5.64
C ALA A 26 -0.99 -1.67 -4.19
N LEU A 27 -1.22 -2.97 -4.03
CA LEU A 27 -1.20 -3.66 -2.73
C LEU A 27 -0.35 -4.92 -2.88
N THR A 28 0.75 -5.01 -2.15
CA THR A 28 1.62 -6.20 -2.19
C THR A 28 1.70 -6.86 -0.83
N VAL A 29 1.88 -8.18 -0.85
CA VAL A 29 2.08 -9.00 0.35
C VAL A 29 3.29 -9.89 0.11
N LEU A 30 4.32 -9.71 0.92
CA LEU A 30 5.49 -10.58 0.97
C LEU A 30 5.41 -11.49 2.20
N ILE A 31 5.37 -12.80 1.95
CA ILE A 31 5.32 -13.82 2.98
C ILE A 31 6.69 -14.48 3.07
N MET A 32 7.32 -14.42 4.25
CA MET A 32 8.62 -15.02 4.53
C MET A 32 8.55 -15.81 5.84
N GLY A 33 8.36 -17.13 5.73
CA GLY A 33 8.18 -18.01 6.88
C GLY A 33 6.97 -17.57 7.71
N ARG A 34 7.21 -17.05 8.92
CA ARG A 34 6.16 -16.57 9.85
C ARG A 34 5.93 -15.05 9.78
N HIS A 35 6.60 -14.35 8.88
CA HIS A 35 6.48 -12.90 8.73
C HIS A 35 5.70 -12.55 7.46
N ILE A 36 4.82 -11.56 7.59
CA ILE A 36 4.11 -10.95 6.48
C ILE A 36 4.47 -9.46 6.46
N ILE A 37 4.90 -8.96 5.31
CA ILE A 37 5.13 -7.53 5.05
C ILE A 37 4.13 -7.11 4.00
N ILE A 38 3.39 -6.04 4.27
CA ILE A 38 2.35 -5.52 3.38
C ILE A 38 2.67 -4.07 3.07
N ALA A 39 2.59 -3.69 1.80
CA ALA A 39 2.72 -2.32 1.33
C ALA A 39 1.48 -1.95 0.52
N ASN A 40 0.92 -0.76 0.77
CA ASN A 40 -0.29 -0.27 0.13
C ASN A 40 -0.05 1.14 -0.41
N ALA A 41 -0.42 1.36 -1.67
CA ALA A 41 -0.48 2.65 -2.32
C ALA A 41 -1.86 2.80 -2.98
N GLY A 42 -2.68 3.70 -2.43
CA GLY A 42 -4.05 3.93 -2.88
C GLY A 42 -5.09 3.34 -1.92
N ASP A 43 -6.26 3.02 -2.44
CA ASP A 43 -7.43 2.66 -1.63
C ASP A 43 -7.82 1.18 -1.69
N SER A 44 -6.93 0.34 -2.19
CA SER A 44 -6.99 -1.11 -1.99
C SER A 44 -6.72 -1.48 -0.52
N ARG A 45 -7.13 -2.69 -0.12
CA ARG A 45 -7.09 -3.11 1.29
C ARG A 45 -6.65 -4.56 1.47
N ALA A 46 -5.66 -4.80 2.32
CA ALA A 46 -5.34 -6.12 2.81
C ALA A 46 -6.17 -6.46 4.04
N VAL A 47 -6.76 -7.65 4.02
CA VAL A 47 -7.50 -8.23 5.14
C VAL A 47 -6.98 -9.65 5.36
N VAL A 48 -6.66 -9.98 6.61
CA VAL A 48 -6.27 -11.34 7.00
C VAL A 48 -7.40 -11.97 7.79
N CYS A 49 -7.78 -13.18 7.40
CA CYS A 49 -8.72 -14.01 8.15
C CYS A 49 -7.97 -15.04 8.98
N LYS A 50 -8.24 -15.08 10.29
CA LYS A 50 -7.70 -16.09 11.20
C LYS A 50 -8.77 -16.49 12.20
N ASN A 51 -8.99 -17.79 12.36
CA ASN A 51 -9.99 -18.36 13.27
C ASN A 51 -11.41 -17.78 13.07
N GLY A 52 -11.83 -17.59 11.82
CA GLY A 52 -13.14 -17.02 11.48
C GLY A 52 -13.27 -15.51 11.71
N SER A 53 -12.20 -14.82 12.13
CA SER A 53 -12.18 -13.37 12.30
C SER A 53 -11.36 -12.69 11.21
N ALA A 54 -11.94 -11.67 10.57
CA ALA A 54 -11.29 -10.87 9.55
C ALA A 54 -10.76 -9.56 10.16
N THR A 55 -9.45 -9.31 9.99
CA THR A 55 -8.78 -8.10 10.49
C THR A 55 -8.16 -7.32 9.34
N LYS A 56 -8.41 -6.01 9.30
CA LYS A 56 -7.79 -5.08 8.36
C LYS A 56 -6.31 -4.91 8.69
N MET A 57 -5.44 -5.09 7.70
CA MET A 57 -3.98 -5.01 7.88
C MET A 57 -3.36 -3.74 7.30
N THR A 58 -4.07 -3.01 6.43
CA THR A 58 -3.61 -1.76 5.83
C THR A 58 -4.60 -0.63 6.07
N GLN A 59 -4.11 0.61 6.00
CA GLN A 59 -4.96 1.79 5.96
C GLN A 59 -5.08 2.26 4.51
N ASP A 60 -6.31 2.39 4.02
CA ASP A 60 -6.59 2.96 2.70
C ASP A 60 -6.19 4.43 2.69
N HIS A 61 -5.53 4.87 1.62
CA HIS A 61 -5.22 6.27 1.40
C HIS A 61 -6.44 6.95 0.78
N LYS A 62 -7.15 7.75 1.57
CA LYS A 62 -8.40 8.42 1.18
C LYS A 62 -8.27 9.92 1.45
N GLY A 63 -8.17 10.74 0.41
CA GLY A 63 -7.82 12.17 0.50
C GLY A 63 -8.48 12.92 1.67
N LEU A 64 -9.77 13.22 1.58
CA LEU A 64 -10.46 14.05 2.58
C LEU A 64 -10.67 13.39 3.96
N THR A 65 -10.69 12.06 4.02
CA THR A 65 -11.09 11.34 5.24
C THR A 65 -9.92 10.88 6.10
N CYS A 66 -8.70 10.82 5.55
CA CYS A 66 -7.49 10.65 6.35
C CYS A 66 -6.70 11.96 6.42
N LEU A 67 -6.57 12.49 7.64
CA LEU A 67 -5.96 13.79 7.90
C LEU A 67 -4.54 13.89 7.33
N GLN A 68 -3.76 12.81 7.42
CA GLN A 68 -2.41 12.75 6.87
C GLN A 68 -2.37 12.98 5.35
N GLU A 69 -3.27 12.34 4.59
CA GLU A 69 -3.30 12.53 3.13
C GLU A 69 -3.89 13.89 2.76
N LYS A 70 -4.89 14.37 3.51
CA LYS A 70 -5.42 15.72 3.34
C LYS A 70 -4.31 16.77 3.48
N GLU A 71 -3.58 16.72 4.61
CA GLU A 71 -2.45 17.63 4.87
C GLU A 71 -1.35 17.49 3.82
N ARG A 72 -1.11 16.29 3.29
CA ARG A 72 -0.11 16.06 2.22
C ARG A 72 -0.51 16.73 0.91
N CYS A 73 -1.79 16.66 0.52
CA CYS A 73 -2.30 17.21 -0.72
C CYS A 73 -2.51 18.74 -0.69
N GLU A 74 -2.68 19.32 0.50
CA GLU A 74 -2.90 20.76 0.68
C GLU A 74 -1.60 21.58 0.87
N ARG A 75 -0.44 20.90 0.90
CA ARG A 75 0.88 21.54 0.84
C ARG A 75 1.26 21.86 -0.60
#